data_AF-A0AAD2CYZ9-F1
#
_entry.id   AF-A0AAD2CYZ9-F1
#
_cell.length_a   1.000
_cell.length_b   1.000
_cell.length_c   1.000
_cell.angle_alpha   90.00
_cell.angle_beta   90.00
_cell.angle_gamma   90.00
#
_symmetry.space_group_name_H-M   'P 1'
#
loop_
_entity.id
_entity.type
_entity.pdbx_description
1 polymer ?
#
loop_
_entity_poly.entity_id
_entity_poly.type
_entity_poly.pdbx_seq_one_letter_code
_entity_poly.pdbx_strand_id
1 'polypeptide(L)'
;MVLIDPAAMTAFWEQDVQMRIVQDIRDQLELDGLTTFESFADYTKAAMRKRISYIQNIPHFGQDSFKRLVIAFEASRNYKLVGRKITAEMMHYEDTLKHFAEDWKTIVSLEGRPEPPVPTISRALPPMKWVSAFVIAMQTTKSARFGITLYYVIRPEEVPVEPAPPLEENKAFSEVYGSLWDER
;
A
#
# COMPACT_ATOMS: atom_id res chain seq x y z
N MET A 1 6.26 9.40 19.44
CA MET A 1 6.89 10.16 18.32
C MET A 1 8.26 9.56 18.09
N VAL A 2 8.35 8.57 17.20
CA VAL A 2 9.65 7.97 16.85
C VAL A 2 10.11 8.70 15.61
N LEU A 3 11.10 9.56 15.80
CA LEU A 3 11.81 10.22 14.72
C LEU A 3 12.43 9.11 13.86
N ILE A 4 11.98 8.99 12.61
CA ILE A 4 12.75 8.25 11.61
C ILE A 4 14.13 8.92 11.58
N ASP A 5 15.18 8.11 11.61
CA ASP A 5 16.57 8.60 11.54
C ASP A 5 16.70 9.50 10.29
N PRO A 6 17.13 10.77 10.43
CA PRO A 6 17.38 11.64 9.28
C PRO A 6 18.26 10.98 8.22
N ALA A 7 19.22 10.14 8.63
CA ALA A 7 20.07 9.40 7.71
C ALA A 7 19.27 8.38 6.86
N ALA A 8 18.26 7.74 7.43
CA ALA A 8 17.39 6.80 6.71
C ALA A 8 16.51 7.53 5.68
N MET A 9 16.03 8.74 6.01
CA MET A 9 15.28 9.56 5.06
C MET A 9 16.18 10.04 3.91
N THR A 10 17.40 10.49 4.20
CA THR A 10 18.38 10.84 3.17
C THR A 10 18.70 9.66 2.25
N ALA A 11 18.94 8.47 2.82
CA ALA A 11 19.21 7.25 2.06
C ALA A 11 18.03 6.85 1.16
N PHE A 12 16.80 6.95 1.66
CA PHE A 12 15.58 6.70 0.89
C PHE A 12 15.50 7.59 -0.35
N TRP A 13 15.87 8.86 -0.23
CA TRP A 13 15.78 9.78 -1.36
C TRP A 13 16.90 9.62 -2.40
N GLU A 14 18.15 9.43 -1.94
CA GLU A 14 19.34 9.58 -2.79
C GLU A 14 19.75 8.31 -3.53
N GLN A 15 19.57 7.14 -2.91
CA GLN A 15 20.15 5.91 -3.44
C GLN A 15 19.52 5.52 -4.79
N ASP A 16 20.36 5.04 -5.71
CA ASP A 16 19.95 4.61 -7.06
C ASP A 16 18.93 3.46 -7.03
N VAL A 17 19.09 2.54 -6.07
CA VAL A 17 18.16 1.42 -5.82
C VAL A 17 16.88 1.87 -5.11
N GLN A 18 16.85 3.09 -4.57
CA GLN A 18 15.70 3.70 -3.90
C GLN A 18 15.00 4.72 -4.82
N MET A 19 14.80 5.96 -4.39
CA MET A 19 14.03 6.93 -5.16
C MET A 19 14.85 7.63 -6.24
N ARG A 20 16.18 7.74 -6.08
CA ARG A 20 17.08 8.48 -6.98
C ARG A 20 16.54 9.89 -7.32
N ILE A 21 16.08 10.62 -6.30
CA ILE A 21 15.50 11.95 -6.46
C ILE A 21 16.59 13.00 -6.25
N VAL A 22 16.72 13.93 -7.21
CA VAL A 22 17.68 15.04 -7.16
C VAL A 22 17.35 16.03 -6.06
N GLN A 23 18.37 16.70 -5.51
CA GLN A 23 18.25 17.61 -4.36
C GLN A 23 17.16 18.67 -4.52
N ASP A 24 17.13 19.39 -5.63
CA ASP A 24 16.14 20.45 -5.88
C ASP A 24 14.68 19.97 -5.74
N ILE A 25 14.40 18.71 -6.11
CA ILE A 25 13.06 18.13 -5.97
C ILE A 25 12.78 17.79 -4.50
N ARG A 26 13.79 17.30 -3.76
CA ARG A 26 13.65 16.97 -2.33
C ARG A 26 13.30 18.22 -1.51
N ASP A 27 14.00 19.32 -1.76
CA ASP A 27 13.76 20.60 -1.09
C ASP A 27 12.29 21.07 -1.31
N GLN A 28 11.75 20.85 -2.51
CA GLN A 28 10.34 21.15 -2.79
C GLN A 28 9.36 20.21 -2.07
N LEU A 29 9.67 18.91 -2.01
CA LEU A 29 8.84 17.94 -1.29
C LEU A 29 8.82 18.24 0.22
N GLU A 30 9.95 18.63 0.80
CA GLU A 30 10.05 19.03 2.21
C GLU A 30 9.23 20.29 2.51
N LEU A 31 9.28 21.30 1.63
CA LEU A 31 8.42 22.49 1.72
C LEU A 31 6.94 22.15 1.64
N ASP A 32 6.58 21.12 0.87
CA ASP A 32 5.22 20.63 0.76
C ASP A 32 4.77 19.83 2.01
N GLY A 33 5.70 19.50 2.94
CA GLY A 33 5.43 18.80 4.19
C GLY A 33 5.84 17.32 4.23
N LEU A 34 6.47 16.80 3.16
CA LEU A 34 6.91 15.39 3.05
C LEU A 34 8.22 15.15 3.79
N THR A 35 8.19 15.33 5.12
CA THR A 35 9.38 15.26 5.98
C THR A 35 9.56 13.91 6.67
N THR A 36 8.51 13.08 6.72
CA THR A 36 8.51 11.77 7.40
C THR A 36 7.78 10.71 6.58
N PHE A 37 8.09 9.42 6.77
CA PHE A 37 7.32 8.36 6.09
C PHE A 37 5.85 8.35 6.52
N GLU A 38 5.51 8.83 7.71
CA GLU A 38 4.11 8.96 8.13
C GLU A 38 3.35 10.01 7.30
N SER A 39 4.01 11.11 6.94
CA SER A 39 3.42 12.17 6.11
C SER A 39 3.02 11.67 4.71
N PHE A 40 3.67 10.61 4.21
CA PHE A 40 3.43 10.07 2.87
C PHE A 40 2.01 9.53 2.70
N ALA A 41 1.41 9.00 3.77
CA ALA A 41 0.07 8.42 3.73
C ALA A 41 -1.01 9.44 3.33
N ASP A 42 -0.76 10.72 3.60
CA ASP A 42 -1.71 11.80 3.37
C ASP A 42 -1.68 12.28 1.90
N TYR A 43 -0.68 11.88 1.12
CA TYR A 43 -0.55 12.23 -0.29
C TYR A 43 -1.19 11.17 -1.19
N THR A 44 -1.75 11.64 -2.31
CA THR A 44 -2.33 10.77 -3.33
C THR A 44 -1.62 11.00 -4.66
N LYS A 45 -1.65 9.97 -5.52
CA LYS A 45 -1.18 10.09 -6.91
C LYS A 45 -1.80 11.28 -7.65
N ALA A 46 -3.08 11.55 -7.43
CA ALA A 46 -3.80 12.67 -8.04
C ALA A 46 -3.29 14.03 -7.53
N ALA A 47 -3.13 14.17 -6.22
CA ALA A 47 -2.57 15.38 -5.61
C ALA A 47 -1.15 15.65 -6.12
N MET A 48 -0.30 14.61 -6.19
CA MET A 48 1.08 14.76 -6.66
C MET A 48 1.16 15.11 -8.15
N ARG A 49 0.35 14.48 -9.01
CA ARG A 49 0.27 14.84 -10.44
C ARG A 49 -0.17 16.29 -10.64
N LYS A 50 -1.20 16.71 -9.89
CA LYS A 50 -1.70 18.07 -9.93
C LYS A 50 -0.62 19.06 -9.47
N ARG A 51 0.12 18.73 -8.40
CA ARG A 51 1.27 19.52 -7.92
C ARG A 51 2.34 19.69 -9.01
N ILE A 52 2.77 18.60 -9.62
CA ILE A 52 3.75 18.62 -10.73
C ILE A 52 3.23 19.51 -11.87
N SER A 53 1.96 19.43 -12.24
CA SER A 53 1.43 20.25 -13.34
C SER A 53 1.45 21.77 -13.08
N TYR A 54 1.51 22.21 -11.81
CA TYR A 54 1.55 23.63 -11.45
C TYR A 54 2.96 24.21 -11.35
N ILE A 55 3.99 23.38 -11.30
CA ILE A 55 5.37 23.86 -11.19
C ILE A 55 5.84 24.21 -12.60
N GLN A 56 6.03 25.50 -12.88
CA GLN A 56 6.40 25.98 -14.22
C GLN A 56 7.84 25.63 -14.62
N ASN A 57 8.72 25.39 -13.63
CA ASN A 57 10.12 25.00 -13.82
C ASN A 57 10.45 23.81 -12.92
N ILE A 58 10.09 22.59 -13.34
CA ILE A 58 10.42 21.37 -12.60
C ILE A 58 11.82 20.92 -13.01
N PRO A 59 12.79 20.84 -12.08
CA PRO A 59 13.99 20.05 -12.31
C PRO A 59 13.59 18.64 -12.75
N HIS A 60 14.22 18.07 -13.77
CA HIS A 60 13.76 16.84 -14.41
C HIS A 60 13.40 15.73 -13.38
N PHE A 61 12.10 15.49 -13.19
CA PHE A 61 11.60 14.41 -12.34
C PHE A 61 11.57 13.13 -13.17
N GLY A 62 12.52 12.22 -12.90
CA GLY A 62 12.59 10.95 -13.61
C GLY A 62 11.31 10.12 -13.47
N GLN A 63 10.83 9.53 -14.57
CA GLN A 63 9.59 8.75 -14.58
C GLN A 63 9.63 7.56 -13.59
N ASP A 64 10.78 6.89 -13.50
CA ASP A 64 10.96 5.77 -12.58
C ASP A 64 10.91 6.24 -11.13
N SER A 65 11.67 7.28 -10.77
CA SER A 65 11.61 7.92 -9.45
C SER A 65 10.19 8.31 -9.06
N PHE A 66 9.41 8.85 -10.02
CA PHE A 66 8.03 9.25 -9.77
C PHE A 66 7.14 8.04 -9.48
N LYS A 67 7.31 6.97 -10.26
CA LYS A 67 6.59 5.72 -10.05
C LYS A 67 6.92 5.12 -8.68
N ARG A 68 8.20 5.08 -8.30
CA ARG A 68 8.67 4.58 -6.99
C ARG A 68 8.06 5.39 -5.83
N LEU A 69 8.04 6.72 -5.94
CA LEU A 69 7.45 7.60 -4.92
C LEU A 69 5.94 7.39 -4.76
N VAL A 70 5.21 7.25 -5.87
CA VAL A 70 3.77 6.97 -5.81
C VAL A 70 3.49 5.64 -5.11
N ILE A 71 4.31 4.61 -5.34
CA ILE A 71 4.19 3.32 -4.64
C ILE A 71 4.43 3.50 -3.14
N ALA A 72 5.45 4.27 -2.75
CA ALA A 72 5.74 4.57 -1.35
C ALA A 72 4.55 5.26 -0.63
N PHE A 73 3.83 6.16 -1.31
CA PHE A 73 2.63 6.81 -0.77
C PHE A 73 1.49 5.81 -0.52
N GLU A 74 1.21 4.93 -1.48
CA GLU A 74 0.18 3.89 -1.35
C GLU A 74 0.53 2.89 -0.25
N ALA A 75 1.81 2.49 -0.15
CA ALA A 75 2.30 1.61 0.91
C ALA A 75 2.16 2.26 2.30
N SER A 76 2.57 3.53 2.44
CA SER A 76 2.44 4.27 3.70
C SER A 76 0.98 4.39 4.14
N ARG A 77 0.08 4.65 3.20
CA ARG A 77 -1.36 4.65 3.45
C ARG A 77 -1.86 3.28 3.89
N ASN A 78 -1.40 2.20 3.26
CA ASN A 78 -1.73 0.85 3.64
C ASN A 78 -1.28 0.57 5.09
N TYR A 79 -0.02 0.84 5.42
CA TYR A 79 0.52 0.63 6.77
C TYR A 79 -0.22 1.44 7.83
N LYS A 80 -0.57 2.70 7.55
CA LYS A 80 -1.39 3.53 8.44
C LYS A 80 -2.78 2.95 8.67
N LEU A 81 -3.42 2.38 7.63
CA LEU A 81 -4.72 1.72 7.74
C LEU A 81 -4.66 0.43 8.56
N VAL A 82 -3.57 -0.33 8.45
CA VAL A 82 -3.33 -1.56 9.24
C VAL A 82 -2.90 -1.23 10.69
N GLY A 83 -2.57 0.03 10.98
CA GLY A 83 -2.00 0.41 12.28
C GLY A 83 -0.55 -0.05 12.45
N ARG A 84 0.15 -0.35 11.36
CA ARG A 84 1.56 -0.74 11.37
C ARG A 84 2.45 0.49 11.48
N LYS A 85 3.41 0.45 12.40
CA LYS A 85 4.46 1.47 12.52
C LYS A 85 5.42 1.35 11.33
N ILE A 86 5.59 2.44 10.59
CA ILE A 86 6.42 2.47 9.39
C ILE A 86 7.91 2.52 9.77
N THR A 87 8.71 1.59 9.25
CA THR A 87 10.18 1.57 9.40
C THR A 87 10.87 1.84 8.06
N ALA A 88 12.17 2.15 8.10
CA ALA A 88 12.94 2.42 6.89
C ALA A 88 13.07 1.19 5.97
N GLU A 89 13.22 0.00 6.54
CA GLU A 89 13.31 -1.27 5.80
C GLU A 89 12.03 -1.56 5.01
N MET A 90 10.86 -1.28 5.60
CA MET A 90 9.58 -1.43 4.92
C MET A 90 9.41 -0.46 3.74
N MET A 91 10.10 0.67 3.79
CA MET A 91 10.07 1.70 2.75
C MET A 91 11.17 1.50 1.70
N HIS A 92 11.96 0.44 1.79
CA HIS A 92 12.99 0.11 0.82
C HIS A 92 12.35 -0.37 -0.49
N TYR A 93 12.69 0.30 -1.61
CA TYR A 93 12.04 0.04 -2.88
C TYR A 93 12.26 -1.38 -3.44
N GLU A 94 13.52 -1.79 -3.67
CA GLU A 94 13.80 -3.08 -4.31
C GLU A 94 13.35 -4.28 -3.47
N ASP A 95 13.42 -4.16 -2.15
CA ASP A 95 13.16 -5.25 -1.21
C ASP A 95 11.69 -5.39 -0.85
N THR A 96 11.00 -4.27 -0.58
CA THR A 96 9.65 -4.31 -0.02
C THR A 96 8.63 -3.67 -0.96
N LEU A 97 8.84 -2.41 -1.36
CA LEU A 97 7.82 -1.65 -2.08
C LEU A 97 7.54 -2.20 -3.48
N LYS A 98 8.53 -2.82 -4.13
CA LYS A 98 8.37 -3.45 -5.44
C LYS A 98 7.40 -4.62 -5.38
N HIS A 99 7.54 -5.51 -4.39
CA HIS A 99 6.60 -6.61 -4.16
C HIS A 99 5.22 -6.08 -3.75
N PHE A 100 5.19 -5.03 -2.90
CA PHE A 100 3.93 -4.37 -2.56
C PHE A 100 3.20 -3.84 -3.80
N ALA A 101 3.93 -3.24 -4.75
CA ALA A 101 3.34 -2.69 -5.96
C ALA A 101 2.70 -3.78 -6.86
N GLU A 102 3.28 -4.97 -6.90
CA GLU A 102 2.77 -6.12 -7.66
C GLU A 102 1.43 -6.60 -7.06
N ASP A 103 1.40 -6.82 -5.74
CA ASP A 103 0.19 -7.23 -5.03
C ASP A 103 -0.89 -6.14 -5.06
N TRP A 104 -0.50 -4.89 -4.82
CA TRP A 104 -1.40 -3.74 -4.82
C TRP A 104 -2.04 -3.51 -6.19
N LYS A 105 -1.30 -3.73 -7.28
CA LYS A 105 -1.87 -3.65 -8.63
C LYS A 105 -2.99 -4.67 -8.83
N THR A 106 -2.83 -5.87 -8.28
CA THR A 106 -3.86 -6.91 -8.35
C THR A 106 -5.10 -6.49 -7.57
N ILE A 107 -4.92 -5.95 -6.36
CA ILE A 107 -5.98 -5.40 -5.51
C ILE A 107 -6.72 -4.24 -6.21
N VAL A 108 -6.00 -3.27 -6.76
CA VAL A 108 -6.58 -2.12 -7.48
C VAL A 108 -7.30 -2.57 -8.76
N SER A 109 -6.85 -3.63 -9.43
CA SER A 109 -7.53 -4.15 -10.64
C SER A 109 -8.96 -4.67 -10.39
N LEU A 110 -9.35 -4.85 -9.12
CA LEU A 110 -10.71 -5.19 -8.74
C LEU A 110 -11.65 -3.96 -8.70
N GLU A 111 -11.13 -2.73 -8.59
CA GLU A 111 -11.93 -1.50 -8.38
C GLU A 111 -12.82 -1.07 -9.55
N GLY A 112 -12.73 -1.75 -10.70
CA GLY A 112 -13.58 -1.48 -11.87
C GLY A 112 -14.40 -2.68 -12.33
N ARG A 113 -14.35 -3.79 -11.59
CA ARG A 113 -15.12 -4.99 -11.95
C ARG A 113 -16.54 -4.88 -11.40
N PRO A 114 -17.56 -5.37 -12.12
CA PRO A 114 -18.89 -5.48 -11.55
C PRO A 114 -18.81 -6.32 -10.27
N GLU A 115 -19.50 -5.86 -9.22
CA GLU A 115 -19.54 -6.58 -7.95
C GLU A 115 -20.00 -8.02 -8.19
N PRO A 116 -19.28 -9.03 -7.68
CA PRO A 116 -19.70 -10.41 -7.82
C PRO A 116 -21.09 -10.56 -7.19
N PRO A 117 -22.03 -11.28 -7.84
CA PRO A 117 -23.32 -11.54 -7.23
C PRO A 117 -23.11 -12.31 -5.93
N VAL A 118 -23.77 -11.85 -4.85
CA VAL A 118 -23.73 -12.55 -3.56
C VAL A 118 -24.24 -13.98 -3.78
N PRO A 119 -23.44 -15.01 -3.47
CA PRO A 119 -23.83 -16.38 -3.76
C PRO A 119 -25.07 -16.74 -2.93
N THR A 120 -26.07 -17.32 -3.57
CA THR A 120 -27.29 -17.81 -2.91
C THR A 120 -27.29 -19.33 -2.91
N ILE A 121 -27.67 -19.92 -1.77
CA ILE A 121 -27.82 -21.38 -1.68
C ILE A 121 -28.95 -21.80 -2.61
N SER A 122 -28.65 -22.71 -3.51
CA SER A 122 -29.61 -23.20 -4.50
C SER A 122 -29.34 -24.67 -4.82
N ARG A 123 -30.22 -25.31 -5.59
CA ARG A 123 -30.00 -26.68 -6.06
C ARG A 123 -28.70 -26.83 -6.88
N ALA A 124 -28.28 -25.77 -7.59
CA ALA A 124 -27.05 -25.74 -8.36
C ALA A 124 -25.81 -25.40 -7.50
N LEU A 125 -25.99 -24.67 -6.40
CA LEU A 125 -24.95 -24.29 -5.45
C LEU A 125 -25.29 -24.83 -4.05
N PRO A 126 -25.00 -26.11 -3.78
CA PRO A 126 -25.29 -26.71 -2.47
C PRO A 126 -24.40 -26.10 -1.38
N PRO A 127 -24.80 -26.22 -0.09
CA PRO A 127 -24.09 -25.59 1.04
C PRO A 127 -22.58 -25.80 1.07
N MET A 128 -22.11 -27.02 0.76
CA MET A 128 -20.67 -27.35 0.74
C MET A 128 -19.88 -26.53 -0.29
N LYS A 129 -20.48 -26.22 -1.45
CA LYS A 129 -19.86 -25.39 -2.49
C LYS A 129 -20.11 -23.90 -2.27
N TRP A 130 -21.18 -23.57 -1.55
CA TRP A 130 -21.54 -22.20 -1.21
C TRP A 130 -20.46 -21.53 -0.36
N VAL A 131 -19.86 -22.24 0.60
CA VAL A 131 -18.79 -21.69 1.46
C VAL A 131 -17.62 -21.19 0.60
N SER A 132 -17.09 -22.02 -0.31
CA SER A 132 -16.00 -21.61 -1.21
C SER A 132 -16.40 -20.45 -2.12
N ALA A 133 -17.63 -20.45 -2.64
CA ALA A 133 -18.13 -19.34 -3.47
C ALA A 133 -18.24 -18.03 -2.67
N PHE A 134 -18.66 -18.10 -1.41
CA PHE A 134 -18.76 -16.95 -0.51
C PHE A 134 -17.37 -16.39 -0.17
N VAL A 135 -16.38 -17.25 0.09
CA VAL A 135 -14.98 -16.84 0.28
C VAL A 135 -14.46 -16.05 -0.93
N ILE A 136 -14.69 -16.58 -2.15
CA ILE A 136 -14.29 -15.91 -3.38
C ILE A 136 -14.99 -14.55 -3.54
N ALA A 137 -16.29 -14.47 -3.22
CA ALA A 137 -17.02 -13.21 -3.27
C ALA A 137 -16.41 -12.18 -2.29
N MET A 138 -16.07 -12.57 -1.07
CA MET A 138 -15.41 -11.69 -0.10
C MET A 138 -14.00 -11.24 -0.52
N GLN A 139 -13.24 -12.11 -1.19
CA GLN A 139 -11.92 -11.78 -1.75
C GLN A 139 -12.00 -10.82 -2.95
N THR A 140 -13.09 -10.86 -3.70
CA THR A 140 -13.24 -10.08 -4.94
C THR A 140 -14.02 -8.79 -4.76
N THR A 141 -14.83 -8.67 -3.71
CA THR A 141 -15.54 -7.44 -3.35
C THR A 141 -14.67 -6.52 -2.48
N LYS A 142 -14.66 -5.23 -2.80
CA LYS A 142 -13.99 -4.19 -2.02
C LYS A 142 -14.96 -3.41 -1.14
N SER A 143 -14.48 -3.02 0.03
CA SER A 143 -15.11 -2.07 0.95
C SER A 143 -15.08 -0.66 0.37
N ALA A 144 -16.24 0.00 0.36
CA ALA A 144 -16.40 1.37 -0.10
C ALA A 144 -15.61 2.41 0.71
N ARG A 145 -15.25 2.12 1.97
CA ARG A 145 -14.58 3.10 2.84
C ARG A 145 -13.06 3.10 2.75
N PHE A 146 -12.46 1.92 2.58
CA PHE A 146 -11.02 1.77 2.78
C PHE A 146 -10.28 1.14 1.58
N GLY A 147 -11.00 0.77 0.51
CA GLY A 147 -10.39 0.12 -0.67
C GLY A 147 -9.81 -1.28 -0.37
N ILE A 148 -10.24 -1.89 0.74
CA ILE A 148 -9.82 -3.20 1.24
C ILE A 148 -10.82 -4.25 0.75
N THR A 149 -10.40 -5.49 0.50
CA THR A 149 -11.36 -6.59 0.23
C THR A 149 -12.22 -6.91 1.45
N LEU A 150 -13.38 -7.52 1.26
CA LEU A 150 -14.24 -7.95 2.37
C LEU A 150 -13.77 -9.26 3.04
N TYR A 151 -12.63 -9.82 2.62
CA TYR A 151 -12.10 -11.06 3.14
C TYR A 151 -11.87 -11.06 4.67
N TYR A 152 -11.58 -9.90 5.26
CA TYR A 152 -11.42 -9.76 6.72
C TYR A 152 -12.67 -10.18 7.51
N VAL A 153 -13.87 -10.13 6.91
CA VAL A 153 -15.15 -10.47 7.58
C VAL A 153 -15.26 -11.95 7.92
N ILE A 154 -14.58 -12.81 7.17
CA ILE A 154 -14.70 -14.27 7.28
C ILE A 154 -13.47 -14.92 7.92
N ARG A 155 -12.63 -14.13 8.59
CA ARG A 155 -11.44 -14.65 9.25
C ARG A 155 -11.79 -15.51 10.46
N PRO A 156 -11.06 -16.61 10.67
CA PRO A 156 -11.27 -17.47 11.83
C PRO A 156 -10.82 -16.82 13.15
N GLU A 157 -9.85 -15.91 13.11
CA GLU A 157 -9.36 -15.19 14.29
C GLU A 157 -9.93 -13.76 14.34
N GLU A 158 -10.58 -13.42 15.46
CA GLU A 158 -11.34 -12.18 15.67
C GLU A 158 -10.49 -11.02 16.21
N VAL A 159 -9.32 -11.30 16.78
CA VAL A 159 -8.48 -10.29 17.45
C VAL A 159 -7.25 -9.97 16.61
N PRO A 160 -7.18 -8.78 15.97
CA PRO A 160 -5.96 -8.30 15.35
C PRO A 160 -4.86 -8.21 16.41
N VAL A 161 -3.68 -8.75 16.10
CA VAL A 161 -2.51 -8.62 16.99
C VAL A 161 -2.11 -7.14 17.04
N GLU A 162 -2.12 -6.54 18.23
CA GLU A 162 -1.59 -5.20 18.47
C GLU A 162 -0.25 -5.27 19.23
N PRO A 163 0.86 -4.73 18.66
CA PRO A 163 0.98 -4.11 17.33
C PRO A 163 0.96 -5.14 16.19
N ALA A 164 0.59 -4.70 14.99
CA ALA A 164 0.58 -5.54 13.80
C ALA A 164 1.94 -6.26 13.61
N PRO A 165 1.96 -7.55 13.23
CA PRO A 165 3.19 -8.31 13.02
C PRO A 165 4.15 -7.59 12.05
N PRO A 166 5.47 -7.73 12.27
CA PRO A 166 6.47 -7.19 11.34
C PRO A 166 6.35 -7.87 9.97
N LEU A 167 6.76 -7.16 8.91
CA LEU A 167 6.88 -7.76 7.58
C LEU A 167 7.92 -8.87 7.61
N GLU A 168 7.69 -9.91 6.81
CA GLU A 168 8.73 -10.88 6.50
C GLU A 168 9.82 -10.18 5.68
N GLU A 169 11.06 -10.64 5.82
CA GLU A 169 12.22 -10.05 5.15
C GLU A 169 12.01 -10.01 3.62
N ASN A 170 12.12 -8.81 3.03
CA ASN A 170 11.91 -8.57 1.59
C ASN A 170 10.51 -8.99 1.09
N LYS A 171 9.47 -8.91 1.93
CA LYS A 171 8.08 -9.17 1.55
C LYS A 171 7.20 -7.99 1.86
N ALA A 172 6.11 -7.89 1.10
CA ALA A 172 5.06 -6.90 1.33
C ALA A 172 4.12 -7.28 2.49
N PHE A 173 4.27 -8.50 3.03
CA PHE A 173 3.42 -9.06 4.07
C PHE A 173 4.24 -9.78 5.15
N SER A 174 3.61 -10.04 6.28
CA SER A 174 4.13 -10.79 7.43
C SER A 174 3.93 -12.29 7.26
N GLU A 175 4.79 -13.09 7.90
CA GLU A 175 4.71 -14.56 7.90
C GLU A 175 3.36 -15.07 8.48
N VAL A 176 2.79 -14.33 9.42
CA VAL A 176 1.52 -14.66 10.09
C VAL A 176 0.34 -14.62 9.11
N TYR A 177 0.31 -13.61 8.24
CA TYR A 177 -0.81 -13.38 7.33
C TYR A 177 -0.56 -13.99 5.94
N GLY A 178 0.69 -14.12 5.50
CA GLY A 178 1.05 -14.84 4.27
C GLY A 178 0.70 -14.14 2.95
N SER A 179 -0.12 -13.09 2.94
CA SER A 179 -0.34 -12.22 1.78
C SER A 179 -0.87 -10.83 2.15
N LEU A 180 -0.73 -9.86 1.24
CA LEU A 180 -1.30 -8.51 1.42
C LEU A 180 -2.84 -8.51 1.52
N TRP A 181 -3.50 -9.56 1.03
CA TRP A 181 -4.95 -9.75 1.16
C TRP A 181 -5.36 -10.12 2.59
N ASP A 182 -4.45 -10.79 3.28
CA ASP A 182 -4.65 -11.39 4.59
C ASP A 182 -4.13 -10.50 5.74
N GLU A 183 -3.37 -9.44 5.41
CA GLU A 183 -2.69 -8.54 6.36
C GLU A 183 -3.60 -7.59 7.18
N ARG A 184 -4.91 -7.80 7.25
CA ARG A 184 -5.87 -6.72 7.61
C ARG A 184 -7.00 -7.13 8.53
#